data_AF-A0A090DWR2-F1
#
_entry.id   AF-A0A090DWR2-F1
#
_cell.length_a   1.000
_cell.length_b   1.000
_cell.length_c   1.000
_cell.angle_alpha   90.00
_cell.angle_beta   90.00
_cell.angle_gamma   90.00
#
_symmetry.space_group_name_H-M   'P 1'
#
loop_
_entity.id
_entity.type
_entity.pdbx_description
1 polymer ?
#
loop_
_entity_poly.entity_id
_entity_poly.type
_entity_poly.pdbx_seq_one_letter_code
_entity_poly.pdbx_strand_id
1 'polypeptide(L)'
;MLYKKLILSLIFLGACYIADPLFGETRECDNIFFSKAYSEYASQLKQFVRSHPFYESLEPLEKTPFNQEALKLIQLIDGPLTDPKRQFHESFVRSLRNLASLEFQENALSYSFFQDLLRWIYLKADLKKEFHEFIASYLVDHPNLLEAIKITYNKIKAHSNFKKLGHNSKIEDQFFYGNLPFFVAELSNSSKTKLFRLGNPSHNDPSFFGTTYSVLPEFRAFIAFGQNHLYINLMKRVKTEKFLALPLEKLSQESPNFFMATLDKDSSFYWQKAKQFPEKMDFKNFKNLFLDEMLAKEGNFFFSSQFRIEEKRDQLESLINKAHKTFFSARPHLNREERQALIELTYLNLIDYLLELSNPASMNITCRQGMDRGPSLMLLFAYQKKLIDKQELIALLLASPIIIHNRPSHESRIDRFLLSAKYLNQF
;
A
#
# COMPACT_ATOMS: atom_id res chain seq x y z
N MET A 1 -27.61 -43.61 -5.00
CA MET A 1 -26.53 -43.15 -5.91
C MET A 1 -26.10 -41.69 -5.67
N LEU A 2 -26.97 -40.79 -5.17
CA LEU A 2 -26.60 -39.41 -4.82
C LEU A 2 -25.60 -39.29 -3.64
N TYR A 3 -25.70 -40.15 -2.63
CA TYR A 3 -24.87 -40.07 -1.41
C TYR A 3 -23.36 -40.30 -1.66
N LYS A 4 -23.00 -41.16 -2.63
CA LYS A 4 -21.60 -41.40 -3.02
C LYS A 4 -20.98 -40.21 -3.77
N LYS A 5 -21.78 -39.43 -4.52
CA LYS A 5 -21.29 -38.21 -5.17
C LYS A 5 -21.02 -37.10 -4.17
N LEU A 6 -21.82 -36.97 -3.11
CA LEU A 6 -21.63 -35.95 -2.07
C LEU A 6 -20.35 -36.18 -1.25
N ILE A 7 -20.05 -37.43 -0.91
CA ILE A 7 -18.85 -37.81 -0.14
C ILE A 7 -17.56 -37.60 -0.97
N LEU A 8 -17.57 -37.93 -2.27
CA LEU A 8 -16.42 -37.64 -3.14
C LEU A 8 -16.17 -36.13 -3.29
N SER A 9 -17.22 -35.31 -3.36
CA SER A 9 -17.09 -33.84 -3.42
C SER A 9 -16.50 -33.26 -2.15
N LEU A 10 -16.88 -33.78 -0.97
CA LEU A 10 -16.34 -33.34 0.33
C LEU A 10 -14.87 -33.75 0.52
N ILE A 11 -14.48 -34.93 0.04
CA ILE A 11 -13.06 -35.36 0.07
C ILE A 11 -12.21 -34.50 -0.88
N PHE A 12 -12.74 -34.12 -2.05
CA PHE A 12 -12.05 -33.21 -2.97
C PHE A 12 -11.92 -31.78 -2.42
N LEU A 13 -12.92 -31.28 -1.70
CA LEU A 13 -12.87 -29.97 -1.03
C LEU A 13 -11.84 -29.95 0.12
N GLY A 14 -11.70 -31.06 0.87
CA GLY A 14 -10.64 -31.21 1.87
C GLY A 14 -9.23 -31.35 1.28
N ALA A 15 -9.09 -32.06 0.15
CA ALA A 15 -7.80 -32.27 -0.50
C ALA A 15 -7.25 -31.02 -1.21
N CYS A 16 -8.12 -30.14 -1.72
CA CYS A 16 -7.70 -28.87 -2.34
C CYS A 16 -7.10 -27.86 -1.34
N TYR A 17 -7.24 -28.08 -0.04
CA TYR A 17 -6.73 -27.20 1.02
C TYR A 17 -5.45 -27.70 1.72
N ILE A 18 -4.99 -28.93 1.42
CA ILE A 18 -3.89 -29.59 2.19
C ILE A 18 -2.66 -29.93 1.32
N ALA A 19 -2.68 -29.68 0.02
CA ALA A 19 -1.49 -29.86 -0.83
C ALA A 19 -0.56 -28.63 -0.77
N ASP A 20 -0.02 -28.34 0.41
CA ASP A 20 1.21 -27.53 0.52
C ASP A 20 2.37 -28.41 0.02
N PRO A 21 3.19 -27.97 -0.94
CA PRO A 21 4.24 -28.83 -1.50
C PRO A 21 5.22 -29.25 -0.41
N LEU A 22 5.42 -30.55 -0.26
CA LEU A 22 6.35 -31.23 0.65
C LEU A 22 7.85 -30.88 0.42
N PHE A 23 8.14 -29.90 -0.44
CA PHE A 23 9.49 -29.45 -0.77
C PHE A 23 9.59 -27.93 -0.71
N GLY A 24 10.07 -27.40 0.43
CA GLY A 24 10.91 -26.20 0.55
C GLY A 24 10.60 -24.91 -0.25
N GLU A 25 9.41 -24.74 -0.84
CA GLU A 25 9.11 -23.53 -1.61
C GLU A 25 8.97 -22.34 -0.66
N THR A 26 9.90 -21.39 -0.79
CA THR A 26 9.80 -20.09 -0.13
C THR A 26 8.48 -19.43 -0.54
N ARG A 27 7.63 -19.14 0.43
CA ARG A 27 6.34 -18.49 0.25
C ARG A 27 6.51 -16.98 0.17
N GLU A 28 5.54 -16.31 -0.44
CA GLU A 28 5.45 -14.85 -0.41
C GLU A 28 5.53 -14.35 1.04
N CYS A 29 6.36 -13.34 1.26
CA CYS A 29 6.72 -12.73 2.54
C CYS A 29 7.48 -13.63 3.52
N ASP A 30 7.96 -14.82 3.18
CA ASP A 30 8.76 -15.61 4.14
C ASP A 30 9.95 -14.81 4.72
N ASN A 31 10.58 -13.97 3.90
CA ASN A 31 11.64 -13.06 4.33
C ASN A 31 11.20 -12.10 5.44
N ILE A 32 9.93 -11.67 5.53
CA ILE A 32 9.46 -10.82 6.66
C ILE A 32 9.57 -11.60 7.97
N PHE A 33 9.07 -12.84 7.98
CA PHE A 33 8.98 -13.66 9.19
C PHE A 33 10.35 -14.13 9.67
N PHE A 34 11.30 -14.33 8.75
CA PHE A 34 12.69 -14.64 9.09
C PHE A 34 13.54 -13.41 9.44
N SER A 35 13.04 -12.19 9.20
CA SER A 35 13.76 -10.95 9.49
C SER A 35 13.52 -10.43 10.91
N LYS A 36 14.33 -9.44 11.31
CA LYS A 36 14.07 -8.63 12.51
C LYS A 36 12.79 -7.81 12.39
N ALA A 37 12.35 -7.43 11.18
CA ALA A 37 11.18 -6.58 10.98
C ALA A 37 9.91 -7.18 11.58
N TYR A 38 9.66 -8.48 11.39
CA TYR A 38 8.50 -9.11 12.01
C TYR A 38 8.65 -9.25 13.53
N SER A 39 9.85 -9.56 14.00
CA SER A 39 10.13 -9.71 15.44
C SER A 39 9.91 -8.39 16.18
N GLU A 40 10.34 -7.29 15.57
CA GLU A 40 10.14 -5.94 16.07
C GLU A 40 8.66 -5.53 16.00
N TYR A 41 7.97 -5.79 14.89
CA TYR A 41 6.52 -5.55 14.78
C TYR A 41 5.73 -6.25 15.89
N ALA A 42 6.01 -7.54 16.13
CA ALA A 42 5.37 -8.32 17.18
C ALA A 42 5.69 -7.78 18.59
N SER A 43 6.94 -7.34 18.81
CA SER A 43 7.38 -6.71 20.06
C SER A 43 6.61 -5.40 20.32
N GLN A 44 6.54 -4.49 19.35
CA GLN A 44 5.81 -3.23 19.46
C GLN A 44 4.30 -3.46 19.65
N LEU A 45 3.72 -4.45 18.96
CA LEU A 45 2.31 -4.81 19.10
C LEU A 45 1.99 -5.30 20.52
N LYS A 46 2.86 -6.15 21.07
CA LYS A 46 2.74 -6.66 22.44
C LYS A 46 2.90 -5.54 23.47
N GLN A 47 3.85 -4.63 23.27
CA GLN A 47 4.01 -3.45 24.10
C GLN A 47 2.75 -2.57 24.07
N PHE A 48 2.18 -2.31 22.88
CA PHE A 48 0.93 -1.57 22.75
C PHE A 48 -0.17 -2.20 23.60
N VAL A 49 -0.42 -3.51 23.45
CA VAL A 49 -1.47 -4.22 24.18
C VAL A 49 -1.25 -4.11 25.69
N ARG A 50 -0.06 -4.37 26.20
CA ARG A 50 0.27 -4.32 27.64
C ARG A 50 0.15 -2.92 28.24
N SER A 51 0.37 -1.88 27.43
CA SER A 51 0.27 -0.48 27.86
C SER A 51 -1.13 0.10 27.76
N HIS A 52 -2.06 -0.60 27.12
CA HIS A 52 -3.41 -0.09 26.87
C HIS A 52 -4.27 -0.22 28.15
N PRO A 53 -5.05 0.81 28.56
CA PRO A 53 -5.85 0.76 29.79
C PRO A 53 -6.81 -0.44 29.91
N PHE A 54 -7.32 -0.92 28.77
CA PHE A 54 -8.16 -2.10 28.70
C PHE A 54 -7.48 -3.39 29.21
N TYR A 55 -6.16 -3.50 29.14
CA TYR A 55 -5.42 -4.69 29.58
C TYR A 55 -5.49 -4.92 31.10
N GLU A 56 -5.56 -3.85 31.89
CA GLU A 56 -5.72 -3.94 33.35
C GLU A 56 -7.17 -4.28 33.76
N SER A 57 -8.13 -4.08 32.86
CA SER A 57 -9.58 -4.22 33.10
C SER A 57 -10.16 -5.54 32.60
N LEU A 58 -9.32 -6.57 32.37
CA LEU A 58 -9.76 -7.83 31.74
C LEU A 58 -10.71 -8.66 32.60
N GLU A 59 -10.77 -8.43 33.92
CA GLU A 59 -11.75 -9.02 34.83
C GLU A 59 -12.39 -7.92 35.68
N PRO A 60 -13.71 -7.62 35.60
CA PRO A 60 -14.82 -8.45 35.10
C PRO A 60 -15.61 -7.76 33.97
N LEU A 61 -15.29 -8.06 32.71
CA LEU A 61 -16.11 -7.58 31.58
C LEU A 61 -17.40 -8.39 31.44
N GLU A 62 -18.47 -7.73 31.03
CA GLU A 62 -19.70 -8.41 30.61
C GLU A 62 -19.40 -9.41 29.50
N LYS A 63 -19.99 -10.60 29.56
CA LYS A 63 -19.78 -11.68 28.61
C LYS A 63 -20.55 -11.42 27.30
N THR A 64 -20.07 -10.48 26.50
CA THR A 64 -20.56 -10.25 25.14
C THR A 64 -19.66 -10.96 24.12
N PRO A 65 -20.17 -11.33 22.92
CA PRO A 65 -19.33 -11.91 21.85
C PRO A 65 -18.13 -11.03 21.52
N PHE A 66 -18.30 -9.71 21.49
CA PHE A 66 -17.23 -8.75 21.19
C PHE A 66 -16.14 -8.76 22.28
N ASN A 67 -16.52 -8.72 23.56
CA ASN A 67 -15.56 -8.74 24.67
C ASN A 67 -14.76 -10.05 24.69
N GLN A 68 -15.41 -11.18 24.38
CA GLN A 68 -14.75 -12.48 24.32
C GLN A 68 -13.74 -12.57 23.17
N GLU A 69 -14.09 -12.07 21.98
CA GLU A 69 -13.14 -12.04 20.85
C GLU A 69 -12.00 -11.04 21.08
N ALA A 70 -12.27 -9.88 21.70
CA ALA A 70 -11.23 -8.94 22.09
C ALA A 70 -10.25 -9.55 23.11
N LEU A 71 -10.76 -10.27 24.12
CA LEU A 71 -9.93 -10.99 25.09
C LEU A 71 -9.06 -12.07 24.42
N LYS A 72 -9.64 -12.87 23.51
CA LYS A 72 -8.89 -13.87 22.74
C LYS A 72 -7.76 -13.23 21.92
N LEU A 73 -8.04 -12.10 21.27
CA LEU A 73 -7.06 -11.36 20.49
C LEU A 73 -5.91 -10.85 21.38
N ILE A 74 -6.23 -10.30 22.56
CA ILE A 74 -5.23 -9.83 23.54
C ILE A 74 -4.37 -10.99 24.03
N GLN A 75 -4.98 -12.10 24.43
CA GLN A 75 -4.26 -13.29 24.89
C GLN A 75 -3.36 -13.86 23.80
N LEU A 76 -3.81 -13.84 22.55
CA LEU A 76 -3.00 -14.25 21.41
C LEU A 76 -1.78 -13.34 21.23
N ILE A 77 -1.97 -12.01 21.24
CA ILE A 77 -0.88 -11.03 21.09
C ILE A 77 0.12 -11.10 22.26
N ASP A 78 -0.38 -11.22 23.48
CA ASP A 78 0.44 -11.25 24.69
C ASP A 78 1.11 -12.62 24.93
N GLY A 79 0.69 -13.64 24.20
CA GLY A 79 1.32 -14.95 24.18
C GLY A 79 2.80 -14.91 23.77
N PRO A 80 3.52 -16.03 23.95
CA PRO A 80 4.87 -16.17 23.40
C PRO A 80 4.79 -16.12 21.87
N LEU A 81 5.76 -15.46 21.24
CA LEU A 81 5.92 -15.55 19.80
C LEU A 81 6.43 -16.96 19.48
N THR A 82 5.55 -17.81 18.95
CA THR A 82 5.89 -19.20 18.60
C THR A 82 6.49 -19.28 17.20
N ASP A 83 7.43 -20.20 17.01
CA ASP A 83 7.84 -20.61 15.68
C ASP A 83 6.89 -21.70 15.15
N PRO A 84 6.41 -21.59 13.90
CA PRO A 84 6.75 -20.55 12.91
C PRO A 84 5.98 -19.23 13.11
N LYS A 85 6.69 -18.09 13.14
CA LYS A 85 6.14 -16.73 13.28
C LYS A 85 4.98 -16.39 12.33
N ARG A 86 4.99 -16.97 11.12
CA ARG A 86 3.90 -16.87 10.14
C ARG A 86 2.57 -17.36 10.72
N GLN A 87 2.57 -18.52 11.37
CA GLN A 87 1.34 -19.09 11.93
C GLN A 87 0.75 -18.19 13.00
N PHE A 88 1.60 -17.62 13.87
CA PHE A 88 1.17 -16.62 14.85
C PHE A 88 0.52 -15.41 14.17
N HIS A 89 1.15 -14.87 13.11
CA HIS A 89 0.62 -13.71 12.36
C HIS A 89 -0.74 -14.01 11.73
N GLU A 90 -0.86 -15.15 11.07
CA GLU A 90 -2.10 -15.58 10.41
C GLU A 90 -3.24 -15.77 11.42
N SER A 91 -2.93 -16.35 12.60
CA SER A 91 -3.88 -16.44 13.71
C SER A 91 -4.29 -15.06 14.22
N PHE A 92 -3.33 -14.14 14.37
CA PHE A 92 -3.57 -12.76 14.80
C PHE A 92 -4.51 -12.04 13.84
N VAL A 93 -4.22 -12.08 12.53
CA VAL A 93 -5.04 -11.41 11.51
C VAL A 93 -6.44 -12.01 11.43
N ARG A 94 -6.59 -13.34 11.54
CA ARG A 94 -7.92 -13.99 11.60
C ARG A 94 -8.72 -13.53 12.83
N SER A 95 -8.09 -13.49 14.00
CA SER A 95 -8.74 -13.02 15.23
C SER A 95 -9.14 -11.54 15.15
N LEU A 96 -8.27 -10.69 14.59
CA LEU A 96 -8.57 -9.28 14.32
C LEU A 96 -9.78 -9.11 13.40
N ARG A 97 -9.88 -9.92 12.34
CA ARG A 97 -10.99 -9.88 11.37
C ARG A 97 -12.30 -10.40 11.94
N ASN A 98 -12.25 -11.44 12.75
CA ASN A 98 -13.41 -11.93 13.45
C ASN A 98 -13.99 -10.82 14.33
N LEU A 99 -13.14 -10.15 15.10
CA LEU A 99 -13.54 -9.01 15.93
C LEU A 99 -14.08 -7.85 15.07
N ALA A 100 -13.43 -7.53 13.94
CA ALA A 100 -13.86 -6.49 13.01
C ALA A 100 -15.21 -6.78 12.32
N SER A 101 -15.63 -8.04 12.27
CA SER A 101 -16.88 -8.47 11.63
C SER A 101 -18.06 -8.56 12.59
N LEU A 102 -17.84 -8.39 13.90
CA LEU A 102 -18.91 -8.35 14.89
C LEU A 102 -19.59 -6.97 14.89
N GLU A 103 -20.87 -6.94 15.25
CA GLU A 103 -21.59 -5.68 15.45
C GLU A 103 -20.99 -4.90 16.63
N PHE A 104 -20.76 -3.61 16.43
CA PHE A 104 -20.19 -2.74 17.45
C PHE A 104 -21.23 -2.44 18.53
N GLN A 105 -20.90 -2.82 19.76
CA GLN A 105 -21.65 -2.39 20.94
C GLN A 105 -20.94 -1.16 21.51
N GLU A 106 -21.58 0.02 21.37
CA GLU A 106 -20.94 1.34 21.57
C GLU A 106 -20.44 1.63 23.00
N ASN A 107 -20.75 0.81 24.01
CA ASN A 107 -20.50 1.13 25.41
C ASN A 107 -19.47 0.24 26.14
N ALA A 108 -18.41 -0.22 25.47
CA ALA A 108 -17.39 -1.08 26.11
C ALA A 108 -15.94 -0.58 25.94
N LEU A 109 -15.12 -0.74 26.99
CA LEU A 109 -13.66 -0.49 26.94
C LEU A 109 -12.97 -1.32 25.83
N SER A 110 -13.48 -2.52 25.53
CA SER A 110 -13.01 -3.38 24.43
C SER A 110 -13.14 -2.71 23.06
N TYR A 111 -14.18 -1.88 22.86
CA TYR A 111 -14.39 -1.14 21.64
C TYR A 111 -13.31 -0.06 21.46
N SER A 112 -13.01 0.70 22.52
CA SER A 112 -11.90 1.65 22.51
C SER A 112 -10.55 0.98 22.24
N PHE A 113 -10.30 -0.18 22.85
CA PHE A 113 -9.12 -1.00 22.56
C PHE A 113 -9.04 -1.38 21.08
N PHE A 114 -10.13 -1.86 20.50
CA PHE A 114 -10.15 -2.26 19.10
C PHE A 114 -9.91 -1.07 18.16
N GLN A 115 -10.52 0.09 18.42
CA GLN A 115 -10.27 1.33 17.68
C GLN A 115 -8.79 1.73 17.75
N ASP A 116 -8.21 1.73 18.94
CA ASP A 116 -6.82 2.12 19.16
C ASP A 116 -5.83 1.10 18.62
N LEU A 117 -6.18 -0.19 18.62
CA LEU A 117 -5.41 -1.26 17.98
C LEU A 117 -5.34 -1.04 16.46
N LEU A 118 -6.49 -0.77 15.81
CA LEU A 118 -6.50 -0.49 14.37
C LEU A 118 -5.68 0.77 14.04
N ARG A 119 -5.81 1.83 14.84
CA ARG A 119 -4.98 3.03 14.70
C ARG A 119 -3.50 2.71 14.89
N TRP A 120 -3.15 1.84 15.83
CA TRP A 120 -1.77 1.42 16.05
C TRP A 120 -1.22 0.65 14.83
N ILE A 121 -1.95 -0.35 14.34
CA ILE A 121 -1.58 -1.18 13.19
C ILE A 121 -1.27 -0.31 11.97
N TYR A 122 -2.15 0.63 11.63
CA TYR A 122 -1.99 1.42 10.40
C TYR A 122 -1.12 2.67 10.57
N LEU A 123 -1.08 3.28 11.77
CA LEU A 123 -0.51 4.63 11.93
C LEU A 123 0.66 4.73 12.92
N LYS A 124 1.00 3.67 13.67
CA LYS A 124 2.01 3.74 14.73
C LYS A 124 3.11 2.69 14.66
N ALA A 125 2.89 1.52 14.06
CA ALA A 125 3.97 0.56 13.86
C ALA A 125 5.11 1.23 13.07
N ASP A 126 6.35 1.19 13.57
CA ASP A 126 7.52 1.78 12.89
C ASP A 126 8.52 0.68 12.59
N LEU A 127 8.73 0.41 11.30
CA LEU A 127 9.63 -0.62 10.79
C LEU A 127 10.71 -0.06 9.85
N LYS A 128 10.87 1.27 9.81
CA LYS A 128 11.80 1.90 8.86
C LYS A 128 13.23 1.45 9.11
N LYS A 129 13.62 1.38 10.39
CA LYS A 129 14.95 0.94 10.82
C LYS A 129 15.21 -0.50 10.39
N GLU A 130 14.25 -1.40 10.58
CA GLU A 130 14.40 -2.82 10.26
C GLU A 130 14.43 -3.05 8.75
N PHE A 131 13.68 -2.26 7.96
CA PHE A 131 13.78 -2.26 6.51
C PHE A 131 15.14 -1.76 6.02
N HIS A 132 15.70 -0.74 6.68
CA HIS A 132 17.05 -0.26 6.41
C HIS A 132 18.10 -1.32 6.76
N GLU A 133 18.05 -1.90 7.97
CA GLU A 133 18.95 -2.98 8.40
C GLU A 133 18.89 -4.19 7.46
N PHE A 134 17.71 -4.53 6.93
CA PHE A 134 17.51 -5.66 6.03
C PHE A 134 18.33 -5.54 4.74
N ILE A 135 18.52 -4.33 4.20
CA ILE A 135 19.34 -4.11 3.00
C ILE A 135 20.66 -3.40 3.27
N ALA A 136 21.03 -3.16 4.52
CA ALA A 136 22.18 -2.33 4.90
C ALA A 136 23.49 -2.79 4.25
N SER A 137 23.72 -4.11 4.12
CA SER A 137 24.91 -4.66 3.45
C SER A 137 25.00 -4.34 1.95
N TYR A 138 23.89 -3.93 1.33
CA TYR A 138 23.81 -3.56 -0.08
C TYR A 138 23.85 -2.06 -0.32
N LEU A 139 23.52 -1.26 0.69
CA LEU A 139 23.53 0.20 0.59
C LEU A 139 24.93 0.71 0.24
N VAL A 140 24.98 1.67 -0.67
CA VAL A 140 26.20 2.36 -1.07
C VAL A 140 26.10 3.81 -0.66
N ASP A 141 27.05 4.25 0.16
CA ASP A 141 27.24 5.66 0.43
C ASP A 141 27.91 6.34 -0.76
N HIS A 142 27.28 7.40 -1.25
CA HIS A 142 27.73 8.15 -2.41
C HIS A 142 27.15 9.56 -2.30
N PRO A 143 27.81 10.65 -2.70
CA PRO A 143 27.27 12.01 -2.56
C PRO A 143 26.04 12.24 -3.45
N ASN A 144 26.06 11.81 -4.70
CA ASN A 144 24.92 11.92 -5.61
C ASN A 144 23.84 10.86 -5.27
N LEU A 145 22.59 11.26 -5.06
CA LEU A 145 21.48 10.36 -4.71
C LEU A 145 21.15 9.37 -5.83
N LEU A 146 21.09 9.82 -7.08
CA LEU A 146 20.70 8.99 -8.21
C LEU A 146 21.71 7.87 -8.43
N GLU A 147 23.01 8.19 -8.34
CA GLU A 147 24.07 7.20 -8.45
C GLU A 147 24.06 6.23 -7.25
N ALA A 148 23.80 6.70 -6.03
CA ALA A 148 23.64 5.82 -4.86
C ALA A 148 22.53 4.78 -5.08
N ILE A 149 21.37 5.20 -5.58
CA ILE A 149 20.25 4.29 -5.91
C ILE A 149 20.67 3.30 -6.99
N LYS A 150 21.27 3.75 -8.10
CA LYS A 150 21.66 2.88 -9.22
C LYS A 150 22.66 1.82 -8.80
N ILE A 151 23.72 2.20 -8.08
CA ILE A 151 24.76 1.26 -7.65
C ILE A 151 24.17 0.25 -6.65
N THR A 152 23.40 0.72 -5.66
CA THR A 152 22.72 -0.15 -4.69
C THR A 152 21.77 -1.12 -5.39
N TYR A 153 20.94 -0.64 -6.32
CA TYR A 153 20.03 -1.47 -7.10
C TYR A 153 20.77 -2.53 -7.90
N ASN A 154 21.86 -2.17 -8.58
CA ASN A 154 22.66 -3.11 -9.37
C ASN A 154 23.31 -4.19 -8.47
N LYS A 155 23.79 -3.81 -7.28
CA LYS A 155 24.34 -4.76 -6.29
C LYS A 155 23.28 -5.76 -5.83
N ILE A 156 22.05 -5.31 -5.55
CA ILE A 156 20.92 -6.17 -5.21
C ILE A 156 20.55 -7.06 -6.40
N LYS A 157 20.38 -6.50 -7.60
CA LYS A 157 19.99 -7.22 -8.82
C LYS A 157 20.99 -8.33 -9.18
N ALA A 158 22.28 -8.13 -8.93
CA ALA A 158 23.33 -9.12 -9.18
C ALA A 158 23.43 -10.21 -8.09
N HIS A 159 22.76 -10.03 -6.94
CA HIS A 159 22.89 -10.95 -5.82
C HIS A 159 22.08 -12.23 -6.02
N SER A 160 22.74 -13.39 -5.94
CA SER A 160 22.16 -14.70 -6.29
C SER A 160 21.04 -15.18 -5.36
N ASN A 161 20.91 -14.61 -4.15
CA ASN A 161 19.85 -14.99 -3.21
C ASN A 161 18.48 -14.39 -3.58
N PHE A 162 18.43 -13.34 -4.40
CA PHE A 162 17.18 -12.66 -4.76
C PHE A 162 16.59 -13.22 -6.05
N LYS A 163 16.17 -14.50 -5.96
CA LYS A 163 15.46 -15.18 -7.04
C LYS A 163 13.95 -14.98 -6.85
N LYS A 164 13.32 -14.39 -7.87
CA LYS A 164 11.88 -14.13 -7.92
C LYS A 164 11.09 -15.38 -7.52
N LEU A 165 10.31 -15.23 -6.45
CA LEU A 165 9.31 -16.23 -6.08
C LEU A 165 8.16 -16.20 -7.09
N GLY A 166 7.66 -17.39 -7.46
CA GLY A 166 6.38 -17.50 -8.12
C GLY A 166 5.29 -17.02 -7.16
N HIS A 167 4.40 -16.13 -7.62
CA HIS A 167 3.21 -15.83 -6.84
C HIS A 167 2.26 -17.02 -6.97
N ASN A 168 2.32 -17.93 -6.00
CA ASN A 168 1.58 -19.19 -6.03
C ASN A 168 0.22 -19.10 -5.30
N SER A 169 -0.06 -18.00 -4.59
CA SER A 169 -1.33 -17.84 -3.89
C SER A 169 -2.47 -17.54 -4.86
N LYS A 170 -3.60 -18.23 -4.65
CA LYS A 170 -4.87 -17.94 -5.32
C LYS A 170 -5.63 -16.79 -4.64
N ILE A 171 -5.24 -16.49 -3.40
CA ILE A 171 -5.84 -15.46 -2.55
C ILE A 171 -4.88 -14.28 -2.50
N GLU A 172 -5.42 -13.08 -2.63
CA GLU A 172 -4.74 -11.81 -2.52
C GLU A 172 -5.07 -11.22 -1.18
N ASP A 173 -4.15 -11.34 -0.23
CA ASP A 173 -4.35 -10.82 1.11
C ASP A 173 -3.01 -10.38 1.68
N GLN A 174 -2.65 -9.14 1.33
CA GLN A 174 -1.34 -8.62 1.61
C GLN A 174 -1.05 -8.63 3.12
N PHE A 175 -1.99 -8.18 3.94
CA PHE A 175 -1.76 -8.14 5.38
C PHE A 175 -1.68 -9.54 5.97
N PHE A 176 -2.57 -10.46 5.60
CA PHE A 176 -2.53 -11.86 6.07
C PHE A 176 -1.20 -12.54 5.73
N TYR A 177 -0.63 -12.28 4.55
CA TYR A 177 0.67 -12.85 4.18
C TYR A 177 1.87 -12.19 4.84
N GLY A 178 1.71 -11.14 5.64
CA GLY A 178 2.82 -10.47 6.33
C GLY A 178 3.37 -9.25 5.59
N ASN A 179 2.64 -8.70 4.62
CA ASN A 179 2.93 -7.37 4.08
C ASN A 179 2.47 -6.30 5.09
N LEU A 180 3.29 -6.08 6.11
CA LEU A 180 2.94 -5.29 7.30
C LEU A 180 2.74 -3.79 6.97
N PRO A 181 1.64 -3.17 7.44
CA PRO A 181 1.51 -1.72 7.44
C PRO A 181 2.51 -1.11 8.43
N PHE A 182 3.06 0.07 8.10
CA PHE A 182 3.88 0.83 9.05
C PHE A 182 3.97 2.32 8.69
N PHE A 183 4.19 3.14 9.71
CA PHE A 183 4.38 4.58 9.64
C PHE A 183 5.64 4.96 8.85
N VAL A 184 5.51 5.91 7.93
CA VAL A 184 6.65 6.41 7.13
C VAL A 184 7.07 7.78 7.62
N ALA A 185 6.12 8.72 7.68
CA ALA A 185 6.38 10.10 8.09
C ALA A 185 5.10 10.85 8.48
N GLU A 186 5.26 12.02 9.11
CA GLU A 186 4.19 12.96 9.43
C GLU A 186 4.39 14.25 8.62
N LEU A 187 3.35 14.70 7.91
CA LEU A 187 3.38 15.93 7.12
C LEU A 187 3.28 17.16 8.04
N SER A 188 3.95 18.25 7.67
CA SER A 188 3.86 19.53 8.40
C SER A 188 2.63 20.38 8.02
N ASN A 189 1.55 19.76 7.53
CA ASN A 189 0.31 20.45 7.21
C ASN A 189 -0.56 20.65 8.47
N SER A 190 -1.68 21.36 8.32
CA SER A 190 -2.59 21.68 9.43
C SER A 190 -3.10 20.45 10.19
N SER A 191 -3.37 19.34 9.48
CA SER A 191 -3.88 18.10 10.07
C SER A 191 -2.79 17.16 10.59
N LYS A 192 -1.50 17.50 10.40
CA LYS A 192 -0.37 16.59 10.68
C LYS A 192 -0.59 15.21 10.07
N THR A 193 -0.89 15.16 8.77
CA THR A 193 -1.26 13.92 8.09
C THR A 193 -0.18 12.86 8.28
N LYS A 194 -0.58 11.68 8.78
CA LYS A 194 0.30 10.52 8.89
C LYS A 194 0.37 9.77 7.58
N LEU A 195 1.54 9.76 6.95
CA LEU A 195 1.84 8.94 5.78
C LEU A 195 2.31 7.56 6.25
N PHE A 196 1.63 6.50 5.79
CA PHE A 196 2.00 5.13 6.11
C PHE A 196 2.06 4.25 4.86
N ARG A 197 2.87 3.20 4.94
CA ARG A 197 2.97 2.15 3.94
C ARG A 197 1.93 1.08 4.24
N LEU A 198 1.27 0.58 3.21
CA LEU A 198 0.27 -0.49 3.31
C LEU A 198 0.22 -1.25 1.96
N GLY A 199 0.10 -2.58 1.96
CA GLY A 199 -0.30 -3.34 0.76
C GLY A 199 -1.81 -3.19 0.50
N ASN A 200 -2.31 -3.51 -0.70
CA ASN A 200 -3.73 -3.30 -1.01
C ASN A 200 -4.67 -3.95 0.04
N PRO A 201 -5.60 -3.18 0.67
CA PRO A 201 -6.50 -3.69 1.70
C PRO A 201 -7.78 -4.29 1.11
N SER A 202 -7.77 -4.68 -0.16
CA SER A 202 -8.81 -5.56 -0.73
C SER A 202 -8.26 -6.97 -0.88
N HIS A 203 -9.16 -7.92 -0.78
CA HIS A 203 -8.86 -9.32 -1.01
C HIS A 203 -9.82 -9.95 -1.99
N ASN A 204 -9.46 -11.15 -2.44
CA ASN A 204 -10.34 -12.01 -3.19
C ASN A 204 -10.59 -13.31 -2.43
N ASP A 205 -11.84 -13.76 -2.44
CA ASP A 205 -12.24 -15.02 -1.83
C ASP A 205 -12.79 -15.96 -2.92
N PRO A 206 -12.01 -17.01 -3.30
CA PRO A 206 -12.46 -18.01 -4.24
C PRO A 206 -13.60 -18.87 -3.64
N SER A 207 -14.78 -18.80 -4.25
CA SER A 207 -15.94 -19.63 -3.90
C SER A 207 -16.35 -20.56 -5.05
N PHE A 208 -17.25 -21.50 -4.78
CA PHE A 208 -17.83 -22.37 -5.81
C PHE A 208 -18.52 -21.59 -6.94
N PHE A 209 -19.08 -20.41 -6.64
CA PHE A 209 -19.79 -19.56 -7.59
C PHE A 209 -18.90 -18.49 -8.25
N GLY A 210 -17.58 -18.59 -8.07
CA GLY A 210 -16.61 -17.64 -8.59
C GLY A 210 -15.87 -16.88 -7.50
N THR A 211 -15.07 -15.90 -7.90
CA THR A 211 -14.24 -15.12 -7.00
C THR A 211 -14.95 -13.85 -6.58
N THR A 212 -15.16 -13.66 -5.28
CA THR A 212 -15.66 -12.40 -4.73
C THR A 212 -14.48 -11.49 -4.39
N TYR A 213 -14.70 -10.17 -4.43
CA TYR A 213 -13.70 -9.17 -4.09
C TYR A 213 -14.30 -8.19 -3.10
N SER A 214 -13.59 -7.92 -2.01
CA SER A 214 -14.07 -7.00 -0.98
C SER A 214 -12.90 -6.37 -0.23
N VAL A 215 -13.17 -5.23 0.39
CA VAL A 215 -12.23 -4.56 1.30
C VAL A 215 -12.17 -5.35 2.61
N LEU A 216 -10.97 -5.56 3.12
CA LEU A 216 -10.70 -6.26 4.38
C LEU A 216 -11.48 -5.65 5.55
N PRO A 217 -12.12 -6.46 6.42
CA PRO A 217 -12.95 -5.98 7.54
C PRO A 217 -12.22 -5.00 8.46
N GLU A 218 -10.97 -5.29 8.82
CA GLU A 218 -10.14 -4.47 9.70
C GLU A 218 -9.84 -3.09 9.09
N PHE A 219 -9.69 -3.00 7.77
CA PHE A 219 -9.48 -1.72 7.09
C PHE A 219 -10.78 -0.93 6.99
N ARG A 220 -11.92 -1.59 6.72
CA ARG A 220 -13.24 -0.94 6.76
C ARG A 220 -13.51 -0.35 8.15
N ALA A 221 -13.22 -1.11 9.21
CA ALA A 221 -13.34 -0.65 10.59
C ALA A 221 -12.39 0.53 10.87
N PHE A 222 -11.14 0.47 10.42
CA PHE A 222 -10.19 1.58 10.55
C PHE A 222 -10.72 2.88 9.92
N ILE A 223 -11.29 2.80 8.72
CA ILE A 223 -11.92 3.93 8.05
C ILE A 223 -13.16 4.44 8.81
N ALA A 224 -13.99 3.54 9.32
CA ALA A 224 -15.20 3.90 10.06
C ALA A 224 -14.91 4.63 11.38
N PHE A 225 -13.85 4.25 12.08
CA PHE A 225 -13.43 4.87 13.35
C PHE A 225 -12.45 6.04 13.19
N GLY A 226 -11.92 6.17 11.98
CA GLY A 226 -10.88 7.13 11.63
C GLY A 226 -11.44 8.51 11.37
N GLN A 227 -10.53 9.48 11.40
CA GLN A 227 -10.73 10.76 10.74
C GLN A 227 -10.52 10.58 9.22
N ASN A 228 -10.70 11.67 8.46
CA ASN A 228 -10.47 11.69 7.03
C ASN A 228 -9.17 10.97 6.63
N HIS A 229 -9.28 10.07 5.66
CA HIS A 229 -8.17 9.30 5.12
C HIS A 229 -8.08 9.48 3.61
N LEU A 230 -6.89 9.75 3.10
CA LEU A 230 -6.60 9.88 1.67
C LEU A 230 -5.85 8.66 1.14
N TYR A 231 -6.50 7.89 0.27
CA TYR A 231 -5.95 6.71 -0.37
C TYR A 231 -5.58 6.98 -1.82
N ILE A 232 -4.28 7.01 -2.13
CA ILE A 232 -3.79 7.12 -3.50
C ILE A 232 -3.51 5.72 -4.05
N ASN A 233 -4.39 5.27 -4.94
CA ASN A 233 -4.33 3.95 -5.58
C ASN A 233 -3.52 4.00 -6.88
N LEU A 234 -2.53 3.12 -7.00
CA LEU A 234 -1.66 2.98 -8.18
C LEU A 234 -1.86 1.66 -8.93
N MET A 235 -2.94 0.94 -8.61
CA MET A 235 -3.35 -0.27 -9.32
C MET A 235 -3.86 0.03 -10.72
N LYS A 236 -3.80 -0.99 -11.59
CA LYS A 236 -4.40 -0.93 -12.92
C LYS A 236 -5.91 -0.84 -12.81
N ARG A 237 -6.50 0.24 -13.29
CA ARG A 237 -7.97 0.41 -13.27
C ARG A 237 -8.66 -0.39 -14.38
N VAL A 238 -7.95 -0.66 -15.48
CA VAL A 238 -8.44 -1.42 -16.63
C VAL A 238 -7.53 -2.65 -16.80
N LYS A 239 -7.81 -3.77 -16.11
CA LYS A 239 -7.27 -5.15 -16.26
C LYS A 239 -7.53 -5.97 -14.98
N THR A 240 -6.73 -6.98 -14.69
CA THR A 240 -6.84 -7.89 -13.54
C THR A 240 -6.86 -7.19 -12.18
N GLU A 241 -6.18 -6.05 -12.02
CA GLU A 241 -6.20 -5.31 -10.74
C GLU A 241 -7.49 -4.49 -10.54
N LYS A 242 -8.32 -4.33 -11.58
CA LYS A 242 -9.63 -3.65 -11.50
C LYS A 242 -10.50 -4.25 -10.41
N PHE A 243 -10.51 -5.58 -10.31
CA PHE A 243 -11.34 -6.30 -9.35
C PHE A 243 -10.94 -6.03 -7.89
N LEU A 244 -9.66 -5.71 -7.64
CA LEU A 244 -9.18 -5.30 -6.31
C LEU A 244 -9.39 -3.79 -6.06
N ALA A 245 -9.38 -2.97 -7.10
CA ALA A 245 -9.61 -1.53 -7.02
C ALA A 245 -11.10 -1.18 -6.80
N LEU A 246 -12.02 -1.85 -7.48
CA LEU A 246 -13.46 -1.55 -7.44
C LEU A 246 -14.06 -1.56 -6.03
N PRO A 247 -13.76 -2.52 -5.13
CA PRO A 247 -14.25 -2.48 -3.76
C PRO A 247 -13.82 -1.22 -2.99
N LEU A 248 -12.62 -0.70 -3.26
CA LEU A 248 -12.13 0.55 -2.65
C LEU A 248 -12.83 1.77 -3.25
N GLU A 249 -13.00 1.80 -4.57
CA GLU A 249 -13.76 2.86 -5.24
C GLU A 249 -15.18 2.92 -4.67
N LYS A 250 -15.84 1.77 -4.49
CA LYS A 250 -17.16 1.66 -3.84
C LYS A 250 -17.14 2.14 -2.40
N LEU A 251 -16.16 1.70 -1.59
CA LEU A 251 -16.02 2.16 -0.21
C LEU A 251 -15.88 3.69 -0.13
N SER A 252 -15.19 4.31 -1.09
CA SER A 252 -15.03 5.78 -1.11
C SER A 252 -16.31 6.53 -1.42
N GLN A 253 -17.30 5.88 -2.04
CA GLN A 253 -18.64 6.45 -2.24
C GLN A 253 -19.54 6.19 -1.04
N GLU A 254 -19.29 5.12 -0.29
CA GLU A 254 -20.07 4.72 0.89
C GLU A 254 -19.62 5.42 2.18
N SER A 255 -18.34 5.81 2.27
CA SER A 255 -17.74 6.35 3.49
C SER A 255 -17.34 7.83 3.33
N PRO A 256 -17.93 8.75 4.11
CA PRO A 256 -17.61 10.18 4.00
C PRO A 256 -16.17 10.51 4.41
N ASN A 257 -15.53 9.67 5.23
CA ASN A 257 -14.18 9.87 5.72
C ASN A 257 -13.11 9.24 4.81
N PHE A 258 -13.50 8.56 3.72
CA PHE A 258 -12.58 7.87 2.82
C PHE A 258 -12.50 8.55 1.46
N PHE A 259 -11.41 9.28 1.24
CA PHE A 259 -11.10 9.94 -0.01
C PHE A 259 -10.15 9.06 -0.82
N MET A 260 -10.44 8.85 -2.10
CA MET A 260 -9.63 7.99 -2.94
C MET A 260 -9.36 8.63 -4.30
N ALA A 261 -8.12 8.52 -4.77
CA ALA A 261 -7.76 8.82 -6.15
C ALA A 261 -6.98 7.65 -6.74
N THR A 262 -7.36 7.18 -7.92
CA THR A 262 -6.58 6.21 -8.70
C THR A 262 -5.75 6.93 -9.73
N LEU A 263 -4.44 6.72 -9.70
CA LEU A 263 -3.43 7.22 -10.64
C LEU A 263 -2.73 6.00 -11.26
N ASP A 264 -3.30 5.40 -12.31
CA ASP A 264 -2.81 4.16 -12.89
C ASP A 264 -1.41 4.33 -13.55
N LYS A 265 -0.37 4.04 -12.76
CA LYS A 265 1.06 4.02 -13.15
C LYS A 265 1.43 2.85 -14.06
N ASP A 266 0.45 2.16 -14.63
CA ASP A 266 0.62 1.08 -15.59
C ASP A 266 -0.21 1.19 -16.85
N SER A 267 -0.94 2.30 -16.98
CA SER A 267 -1.70 2.64 -18.17
C SER A 267 -0.81 2.87 -19.40
N SER A 268 -1.42 2.73 -20.58
CA SER A 268 -0.78 3.09 -21.86
C SER A 268 -0.40 4.58 -21.90
N PHE A 269 -1.20 5.44 -21.26
CA PHE A 269 -0.91 6.87 -21.09
C PHE A 269 0.36 7.07 -20.25
N TYR A 270 0.43 6.50 -19.05
CA TYR A 270 1.61 6.64 -18.17
C TYR A 270 2.91 6.20 -18.87
N TRP A 271 2.87 5.08 -19.59
CA TRP A 271 4.05 4.56 -20.29
C TRP A 271 4.32 5.21 -21.65
N GLN A 272 3.42 6.09 -22.11
CA GLN A 272 3.49 6.74 -23.43
C GLN A 272 3.65 5.70 -24.56
N LYS A 273 2.88 4.60 -24.49
CA LYS A 273 3.00 3.44 -25.42
C LYS A 273 2.14 3.55 -26.68
N ALA A 274 1.13 4.42 -26.69
CA ALA A 274 0.22 4.54 -27.83
C ALA A 274 0.91 5.22 -29.02
N LYS A 275 0.51 4.85 -30.25
CA LYS A 275 1.03 5.42 -31.50
C LYS A 275 0.85 6.95 -31.58
N GLN A 276 -0.09 7.51 -30.81
CA GLN A 276 -0.37 8.94 -30.75
C GLN A 276 0.68 9.78 -30.01
N PHE A 277 1.70 9.17 -29.40
CA PHE A 277 2.78 9.88 -28.72
C PHE A 277 4.03 9.95 -29.61
N PRO A 278 4.20 11.00 -30.42
CA PRO A 278 5.43 11.20 -31.19
C PRO A 278 6.63 11.40 -30.26
N GLU A 279 7.84 11.21 -30.77
CA GLU A 279 9.07 11.36 -29.98
C GLU A 279 9.13 12.76 -29.35
N LYS A 280 8.94 13.81 -30.17
CA LYS A 280 8.72 15.18 -29.73
C LYS A 280 7.25 15.54 -29.86
N MET A 281 6.63 15.97 -28.78
CA MET A 281 5.23 16.38 -28.74
C MET A 281 5.13 17.80 -28.21
N ASP A 282 4.30 18.61 -28.85
CA ASP A 282 3.92 19.92 -28.35
C ASP A 282 3.24 19.81 -26.96
N PHE A 283 3.66 20.65 -26.03
CA PHE A 283 3.19 20.62 -24.64
C PHE A 283 1.69 20.92 -24.53
N LYS A 284 1.15 21.85 -25.34
CA LYS A 284 -0.28 22.18 -25.29
C LYS A 284 -1.11 20.95 -25.67
N ASN A 285 -0.69 20.22 -26.70
CA ASN A 285 -1.34 18.97 -27.09
C ASN A 285 -1.23 17.90 -25.99
N PHE A 286 -0.04 17.72 -25.40
CA PHE A 286 0.15 16.75 -24.31
C PHE A 286 -0.71 17.08 -23.09
N LYS A 287 -0.75 18.35 -22.68
CA LYS A 287 -1.55 18.86 -21.56
C LYS A 287 -3.03 18.56 -21.76
N ASN A 288 -3.56 18.82 -22.95
CA ASN A 288 -4.97 18.53 -23.27
C ASN A 288 -5.26 17.03 -23.13
N LEU A 289 -4.42 16.16 -23.70
CA LEU A 289 -4.59 14.70 -23.52
C LEU A 289 -4.54 14.28 -22.05
N PHE A 290 -3.64 14.88 -21.26
CA PHE A 290 -3.52 14.56 -19.85
C PHE A 290 -4.78 15.00 -19.07
N LEU A 291 -5.30 16.19 -19.34
CA LEU A 291 -6.56 16.66 -18.74
C LEU A 291 -7.74 15.76 -19.12
N ASP A 292 -7.82 15.38 -20.38
CA ASP A 292 -8.92 14.55 -20.88
C ASP A 292 -8.85 13.14 -20.26
N GLU A 293 -7.65 12.57 -20.07
CA GLU A 293 -7.46 11.31 -19.35
C GLU A 293 -7.85 11.41 -17.87
N MET A 294 -7.48 12.50 -17.18
CA MET A 294 -7.85 12.72 -15.77
C MET A 294 -9.35 12.92 -15.57
N LEU A 295 -10.03 13.54 -16.53
CA LEU A 295 -11.46 13.87 -16.46
C LEU A 295 -12.36 12.82 -17.13
N ALA A 296 -11.79 11.76 -17.70
CA ALA A 296 -12.55 10.69 -18.31
C ALA A 296 -13.35 9.93 -17.24
N LYS A 297 -14.67 9.75 -17.47
CA LYS A 297 -15.55 8.96 -16.57
C LYS A 297 -15.05 7.52 -16.40
N GLU A 298 -14.57 6.94 -17.49
CA GLU A 298 -13.95 5.63 -17.52
C GLU A 298 -12.52 5.75 -18.04
N GLY A 299 -11.59 5.02 -17.44
CA GLY A 299 -10.19 5.06 -17.88
C GLY A 299 -9.21 4.77 -16.77
N ASN A 300 -8.05 5.41 -16.87
CA ASN A 300 -6.87 5.17 -16.03
C ASN A 300 -6.91 5.96 -14.71
N PHE A 301 -7.87 6.88 -14.57
CA PHE A 301 -8.05 7.72 -13.41
C PHE A 301 -9.39 7.42 -12.73
N PHE A 302 -9.45 7.67 -11.43
CA PHE A 302 -10.66 7.71 -10.64
C PHE A 302 -10.47 8.74 -9.53
N PHE A 303 -11.52 9.48 -9.23
CA PHE A 303 -11.55 10.40 -8.10
C PHE A 303 -12.86 10.18 -7.36
N SER A 304 -12.81 10.06 -6.04
CA SER A 304 -14.03 10.00 -5.23
C SER A 304 -14.88 11.26 -5.45
N SER A 305 -16.20 11.10 -5.38
CA SER A 305 -17.16 12.17 -5.73
C SER A 305 -17.02 13.40 -4.84
N GLN A 306 -16.53 13.21 -3.61
CA GLN A 306 -16.21 14.26 -2.65
C GLN A 306 -15.22 15.31 -3.20
N PHE A 307 -14.36 14.94 -4.15
CA PHE A 307 -13.43 15.91 -4.77
C PHE A 307 -14.10 16.82 -5.80
N ARG A 308 -15.22 16.41 -6.40
CA ARG A 308 -15.90 17.11 -7.52
C ARG A 308 -14.92 17.51 -8.63
N ILE A 309 -14.03 16.58 -9.01
CA ILE A 309 -12.85 16.88 -9.83
C ILE A 309 -13.23 17.41 -11.23
N GLU A 310 -14.40 17.02 -11.72
CA GLU A 310 -14.97 17.41 -13.01
C GLU A 310 -15.21 18.93 -13.08
N GLU A 311 -15.47 19.56 -11.94
CA GLU A 311 -15.66 21.00 -11.81
C GLU A 311 -14.34 21.76 -11.62
N LYS A 312 -13.21 21.04 -11.58
CA LYS A 312 -11.88 21.57 -11.25
C LYS A 312 -10.90 21.50 -12.42
N ARG A 313 -11.39 21.52 -13.67
CA ARG A 313 -10.57 21.46 -14.89
C ARG A 313 -9.45 22.50 -14.89
N ASP A 314 -9.76 23.76 -14.59
CA ASP A 314 -8.78 24.86 -14.59
C ASP A 314 -7.69 24.65 -13.53
N GLN A 315 -8.07 24.10 -12.38
CA GLN A 315 -7.12 23.78 -11.32
C GLN A 315 -6.20 22.63 -11.74
N LEU A 316 -6.73 21.57 -12.33
CA LEU A 316 -5.89 20.49 -12.90
C LEU A 316 -4.93 21.01 -13.96
N GLU A 317 -5.40 21.92 -14.82
CA GLU A 317 -4.58 22.55 -15.84
C GLU A 317 -3.44 23.36 -15.20
N SER A 318 -3.75 24.12 -14.15
CA SER A 318 -2.78 24.88 -13.36
C SER A 318 -1.71 23.97 -12.74
N LEU A 319 -2.08 22.79 -12.21
CA LEU A 319 -1.13 21.83 -11.65
C LEU A 319 -0.15 21.29 -12.70
N ILE A 320 -0.63 20.96 -13.91
CA ILE A 320 0.22 20.52 -15.03
C ILE A 320 1.14 21.67 -15.46
N ASN A 321 0.59 22.88 -15.66
CA ASN A 321 1.36 24.05 -16.05
C ASN A 321 2.43 24.41 -15.01
N LYS A 322 2.12 24.28 -13.71
CA LYS A 322 3.06 24.48 -12.60
C LYS A 322 4.22 23.50 -12.69
N ALA A 323 3.95 22.19 -12.85
CA ALA A 323 5.00 21.19 -13.01
C ALA A 323 5.86 21.48 -14.26
N HIS A 324 5.22 21.81 -15.38
CA HIS A 324 5.89 22.11 -16.63
C HIS A 324 6.82 23.34 -16.53
N LYS A 325 6.32 24.44 -15.95
CA LYS A 325 7.09 25.66 -15.74
C LYS A 325 8.27 25.42 -14.79
N THR A 326 8.01 24.74 -13.67
CA THR A 326 9.01 24.52 -12.61
C THR A 326 10.16 23.65 -13.12
N PHE A 327 9.86 22.49 -13.72
CA PHE A 327 10.89 21.49 -13.99
C PHE A 327 11.39 21.47 -15.44
N PHE A 328 10.68 22.11 -16.37
CA PHE A 328 11.01 22.07 -17.80
C PHE A 328 11.15 23.45 -18.44
N SER A 329 11.13 24.53 -17.62
CA SER A 329 11.27 25.91 -18.09
C SER A 329 10.26 26.30 -19.18
N ALA A 330 9.05 25.73 -19.11
CA ALA A 330 7.98 25.96 -20.08
C ALA A 330 8.37 25.69 -21.55
N ARG A 331 9.26 24.73 -21.81
CA ARG A 331 9.67 24.37 -23.18
C ARG A 331 8.45 23.95 -24.02
N PRO A 332 8.31 24.44 -25.27
CA PRO A 332 7.12 24.18 -26.07
C PRO A 332 6.98 22.71 -26.47
N HIS A 333 8.09 21.96 -26.50
CA HIS A 333 8.11 20.56 -26.89
C HIS A 333 8.80 19.73 -25.81
N LEU A 334 8.24 18.56 -25.52
CA LEU A 334 8.80 17.59 -24.61
C LEU A 334 9.05 16.28 -25.35
N ASN A 335 10.19 15.65 -25.08
CA ASN A 335 10.46 14.29 -25.52
C ASN A 335 9.70 13.26 -24.66
N ARG A 336 9.80 11.97 -25.01
CA ARG A 336 9.09 10.91 -24.29
C ARG A 336 9.42 10.85 -22.80
N GLU A 337 10.70 10.89 -22.44
CA GLU A 337 11.16 10.83 -21.05
C GLU A 337 10.71 12.06 -20.25
N GLU A 338 10.75 13.24 -20.87
CA GLU A 338 10.30 14.49 -20.28
C GLU A 338 8.80 14.48 -19.98
N ARG A 339 7.98 13.99 -20.91
CA ARG A 339 6.53 13.81 -20.65
C ARG A 339 6.27 12.81 -19.53
N GLN A 340 7.03 11.72 -19.53
CA GLN A 340 7.00 10.72 -18.47
C GLN A 340 7.36 11.33 -17.10
N ALA A 341 8.41 12.14 -17.01
CA ALA A 341 8.76 12.86 -15.78
C ALA A 341 7.67 13.87 -15.39
N LEU A 342 7.13 14.61 -16.36
CA LEU A 342 6.05 15.57 -16.14
C LEU A 342 4.80 14.92 -15.53
N ILE A 343 4.43 13.70 -15.94
CA ILE A 343 3.31 12.95 -15.32
C ILE A 343 3.56 12.73 -13.84
N GLU A 344 4.74 12.23 -13.47
CA GLU A 344 5.10 11.93 -12.07
C GLU A 344 5.12 13.20 -11.22
N LEU A 345 5.75 14.26 -11.73
CA LEU A 345 5.83 15.55 -11.04
C LEU A 345 4.46 16.23 -10.93
N THR A 346 3.57 16.02 -11.90
CA THR A 346 2.17 16.45 -11.81
C THR A 346 1.41 15.64 -10.76
N TYR A 347 1.66 14.33 -10.63
CA TYR A 347 1.06 13.53 -9.55
C TYR A 347 1.45 14.03 -8.18
N LEU A 348 2.68 14.49 -7.97
CA LEU A 348 3.09 15.10 -6.70
C LEU A 348 2.27 16.38 -6.40
N ASN A 349 2.14 17.28 -7.37
CA ASN A 349 1.31 18.49 -7.25
C ASN A 349 -0.17 18.15 -7.03
N LEU A 350 -0.67 17.10 -7.68
CA LEU A 350 -2.04 16.64 -7.52
C LEU A 350 -2.27 16.07 -6.13
N ILE A 351 -1.35 15.26 -5.60
CA ILE A 351 -1.44 14.74 -4.22
C ILE A 351 -1.49 15.90 -3.22
N ASP A 352 -0.67 16.94 -3.39
CA ASP A 352 -0.73 18.15 -2.56
C ASP A 352 -2.11 18.81 -2.61
N TYR A 353 -2.67 18.97 -3.80
CA TYR A 353 -4.00 19.54 -3.96
C TYR A 353 -5.10 18.66 -3.33
N LEU A 354 -5.01 17.34 -3.45
CA LEU A 354 -5.96 16.42 -2.82
C LEU A 354 -5.85 16.43 -1.29
N LEU A 355 -4.64 16.63 -0.73
CA LEU A 355 -4.45 16.84 0.70
C LEU A 355 -5.12 18.12 1.19
N GLU A 356 -5.04 19.21 0.43
CA GLU A 356 -5.73 20.46 0.74
C GLU A 356 -7.25 20.29 0.71
N LEU A 357 -7.78 19.58 -0.29
CA LEU A 357 -9.23 19.34 -0.42
C LEU A 357 -9.79 18.43 0.68
N SER A 358 -9.06 17.38 1.05
CA SER A 358 -9.55 16.35 1.98
C SER A 358 -9.15 16.59 3.44
N ASN A 359 -8.13 17.42 3.68
CA ASN A 359 -7.51 17.67 5.00
C ASN A 359 -7.40 16.39 5.86
N PRO A 360 -6.74 15.33 5.35
CA PRO A 360 -6.83 14.02 5.97
C PRO A 360 -5.91 13.92 7.18
N ALA A 361 -6.30 13.14 8.18
CA ALA A 361 -5.45 12.80 9.32
C ALA A 361 -4.45 11.70 8.96
N SER A 362 -4.76 10.87 7.96
CA SER A 362 -3.87 9.81 7.49
C SER A 362 -3.93 9.65 5.98
N MET A 363 -2.85 9.16 5.38
CA MET A 363 -2.81 8.87 3.96
C MET A 363 -1.89 7.69 3.65
N ASN A 364 -2.13 7.04 2.52
CA ASN A 364 -1.17 6.11 1.93
C ASN A 364 -1.15 6.23 0.40
N ILE A 365 -0.02 5.88 -0.19
CA ILE A 365 0.17 5.80 -1.64
C ILE A 365 0.60 4.38 -1.96
N THR A 366 -0.28 3.58 -2.57
CA THR A 366 -0.02 2.14 -2.73
C THR A 366 -0.48 1.56 -4.06
N CYS A 367 0.11 0.42 -4.41
CA CYS A 367 -0.33 -0.44 -5.50
C CYS A 367 -0.75 -1.80 -4.93
N ARG A 368 -1.08 -2.79 -5.78
CA ARG A 368 -1.52 -4.14 -5.37
C ARG A 368 -0.76 -4.70 -4.16
N GLN A 369 0.57 -4.63 -4.17
CA GLN A 369 1.41 -5.21 -3.11
C GLN A 369 2.25 -4.17 -2.35
N GLY A 370 2.09 -2.87 -2.61
CA GLY A 370 2.93 -1.84 -1.96
C GLY A 370 4.46 -2.06 -2.10
N MET A 371 4.94 -2.61 -3.22
CA MET A 371 6.34 -3.00 -3.43
C MET A 371 7.10 -2.14 -4.44
N ASP A 372 6.61 -2.00 -5.68
CA ASP A 372 7.34 -1.25 -6.72
C ASP A 372 6.69 0.13 -6.99
N ARG A 373 5.45 0.15 -7.51
CA ARG A 373 4.75 1.40 -7.89
C ARG A 373 4.46 2.28 -6.67
N GLY A 374 3.99 1.65 -5.58
CA GLY A 374 3.69 2.28 -4.29
C GLY A 374 4.88 3.06 -3.74
N PRO A 375 5.95 2.36 -3.31
CA PRO A 375 7.16 3.00 -2.80
C PRO A 375 7.77 4.02 -3.76
N SER A 376 7.74 3.77 -5.08
CA SER A 376 8.23 4.73 -6.07
C SER A 376 7.56 6.11 -5.96
N LEU A 377 6.23 6.21 -5.98
CA LEU A 377 5.58 7.52 -5.87
C LEU A 377 5.58 8.05 -4.43
N MET A 378 5.36 7.17 -3.45
CA MET A 378 5.28 7.52 -2.03
C MET A 378 6.58 8.16 -1.53
N LEU A 379 7.73 7.56 -1.84
CA LEU A 379 9.02 8.04 -1.36
C LEU A 379 9.50 9.24 -2.17
N LEU A 380 9.10 9.36 -3.44
CA LEU A 380 9.33 10.58 -4.23
C LEU A 380 8.59 11.77 -3.60
N PHE A 381 7.34 11.56 -3.20
CA PHE A 381 6.54 12.55 -2.47
C PHE A 381 7.16 12.89 -1.11
N ALA A 382 7.49 11.89 -0.29
CA ALA A 382 8.11 12.10 1.01
C ALA A 382 9.45 12.84 0.91
N TYR A 383 10.27 12.53 -0.10
CA TYR A 383 11.53 13.21 -0.36
C TYR A 383 11.35 14.65 -0.80
N GLN A 384 10.41 14.93 -1.71
CA GLN A 384 10.07 16.31 -2.09
C GLN A 384 9.65 17.14 -0.87
N LYS A 385 8.93 16.52 0.08
CA LYS A 385 8.50 17.12 1.33
C LYS A 385 9.57 17.15 2.42
N LYS A 386 10.79 16.65 2.14
CA LYS A 386 11.91 16.57 3.08
C LYS A 386 11.55 15.80 4.36
N LEU A 387 10.71 14.77 4.24
CA LEU A 387 10.21 13.98 5.35
C LEU A 387 11.06 12.74 5.68
N ILE A 388 11.94 12.36 4.75
CA ILE A 388 12.84 11.22 4.86
C ILE A 388 14.22 11.63 4.35
N ASP A 389 15.25 11.03 4.91
CA ASP A 389 16.62 11.24 4.43
C ASP A 389 16.96 10.35 3.21
N LYS A 390 18.17 10.55 2.70
CA LYS A 390 18.70 9.83 1.55
C LYS A 390 18.78 8.31 1.78
N GLN A 391 19.28 7.89 2.94
CA GLN A 391 19.51 6.48 3.24
C GLN A 391 18.17 5.77 3.48
N GLU A 392 17.26 6.42 4.22
CA GLU A 392 15.87 5.96 4.39
C GLU A 392 15.17 5.80 3.04
N LEU A 393 15.31 6.77 2.13
CA LEU A 393 14.71 6.70 0.80
C LEU A 393 15.21 5.48 0.02
N ILE A 394 16.53 5.25 -0.02
CA ILE A 394 17.11 4.11 -0.75
C ILE A 394 16.65 2.79 -0.12
N ALA A 395 16.68 2.70 1.22
CA ALA A 395 16.22 1.55 1.98
C ALA A 395 14.77 1.20 1.65
N LEU A 396 13.85 2.15 1.84
CA LEU A 396 12.42 1.90 1.67
C LEU A 396 12.03 1.64 0.21
N LEU A 397 12.75 2.22 -0.76
CA LEU A 397 12.52 2.05 -2.19
C LEU A 397 12.89 0.63 -2.67
N LEU A 398 13.95 0.04 -2.09
CA LEU A 398 14.54 -1.20 -2.58
C LEU A 398 14.26 -2.42 -1.69
N ALA A 399 13.96 -2.23 -0.40
CA ALA A 399 13.73 -3.33 0.54
C ALA A 399 12.41 -4.07 0.29
N SER A 400 11.32 -3.34 -0.02
CA SER A 400 9.97 -3.93 -0.07
C SER A 400 9.86 -5.13 -1.03
N PRO A 401 10.35 -5.08 -2.29
CA PRO A 401 10.29 -6.23 -3.21
C PRO A 401 11.10 -7.44 -2.74
N ILE A 402 12.16 -7.21 -1.97
CA ILE A 402 13.01 -8.28 -1.46
C ILE A 402 12.36 -8.95 -0.25
N ILE A 403 11.86 -8.14 0.69
CA ILE A 403 11.20 -8.62 1.90
C ILE A 403 9.91 -9.40 1.58
N ILE A 404 9.20 -9.01 0.52
CA ILE A 404 7.91 -9.65 0.19
C ILE A 404 8.08 -10.73 -0.87
N HIS A 405 8.82 -10.49 -1.95
CA HIS A 405 8.89 -11.42 -3.11
C HIS A 405 10.28 -12.01 -3.36
N ASN A 406 11.24 -11.75 -2.46
CA ASN A 406 12.63 -12.17 -2.62
C ASN A 406 13.22 -11.79 -4.00
N ARG A 407 12.88 -10.60 -4.52
CA ARG A 407 13.41 -10.11 -5.80
C ARG A 407 13.83 -8.65 -5.73
N PRO A 408 14.71 -8.19 -6.62
CA PRO A 408 14.88 -6.76 -6.85
C PRO A 408 13.59 -6.11 -7.35
N SER A 409 13.48 -4.80 -7.15
CA SER A 409 12.48 -3.96 -7.81
C SER A 409 12.55 -4.11 -9.32
N HIS A 410 11.41 -3.94 -10.00
CA HIS A 410 11.41 -3.90 -11.45
C HIS A 410 12.23 -2.71 -11.97
N GLU A 411 13.19 -2.96 -12.86
CA GLU A 411 14.13 -1.95 -13.41
C GLU A 411 13.41 -0.73 -13.96
N SER A 412 12.37 -0.94 -14.78
CA SER A 412 11.57 0.14 -15.32
C SER A 412 10.88 1.03 -14.28
N ARG A 413 10.71 0.57 -13.04
CA ARG A 413 10.18 1.39 -11.93
C ARG A 413 11.26 2.23 -11.28
N ILE A 414 12.45 1.66 -11.14
CA ILE A 414 13.63 2.38 -10.68
C ILE A 414 13.99 3.47 -11.69
N ASP A 415 13.97 3.18 -12.99
CA ASP A 415 14.24 4.18 -14.03
C ASP A 415 13.24 5.34 -13.99
N ARG A 416 11.93 5.05 -13.82
CA ARG A 416 10.89 6.09 -13.71
C ARG A 416 11.06 6.95 -12.45
N PHE A 417 11.46 6.34 -11.34
CA PHE A 417 11.80 7.05 -10.12
C PHE A 417 13.01 7.97 -10.34
N LEU A 418 14.12 7.43 -10.84
CA LEU A 418 15.36 8.16 -11.08
C LEU A 418 15.15 9.33 -12.04
N LEU A 419 14.39 9.11 -13.11
CA LEU A 419 14.04 10.12 -14.09
C LEU A 419 13.33 11.32 -13.44
N SER A 420 12.41 11.07 -12.52
CA SER A 420 11.64 12.13 -11.85
C SER A 420 12.44 12.78 -10.71
N ALA A 421 13.17 11.99 -9.93
CA ALA A 421 14.04 12.46 -8.85
C ALA A 421 15.18 13.35 -9.36
N LYS A 422 15.63 13.16 -10.61
CA LYS A 422 16.58 14.05 -11.29
C LYS A 422 16.10 15.50 -11.31
N TYR A 423 14.81 15.73 -11.59
CA TYR A 423 14.24 17.07 -11.62
C TYR A 423 14.04 17.64 -10.23
N LEU A 424 13.76 16.82 -9.21
CA LEU A 424 13.65 17.30 -7.83
C LEU A 424 15.00 17.76 -7.28
N ASN A 425 16.11 17.07 -7.57
CA ASN A 425 17.44 17.43 -7.05
C ASN A 425 18.06 18.69 -7.68
N GLN A 426 17.43 19.27 -8.69
CA GLN A 426 17.87 20.53 -9.29
C GLN A 426 17.33 21.76 -8.54
N PHE A 427 16.41 21.54 -7.59
CA PHE A 427 15.72 22.54 -6.77
C PHE A 427 15.83 22.17 -5.29
#